data_AF-A0A3L6JER5-F1
#
_entry.id   AF-A0A3L6JER5-F1
#
_cell.length_a   1.000
_cell.length_b   1.000
_cell.length_c   1.000
_cell.angle_alpha   90.00
_cell.angle_beta   90.00
_cell.angle_gamma   90.00
#
_symmetry.space_group_name_H-M   'P 1'
#
loop_
_entity.id
_entity.type
_entity.pdbx_description
1 polymer ?
#
loop_
_entity_poly.entity_id
_entity_poly.type
_entity_poly.pdbx_seq_one_letter_code
_entity_poly.pdbx_strand_id
1 'polypeptide(L)' 'MFERYAKCPVCQKRTLLRVPPDVLKKASRFPYTVKVKHEEHHFYINLDSQAWITDILHPDSVE' A
#
# COMPACT_ATOMS: atom_id res chain seq x y z
N MET A 1 -15.39 -0.55 -1.25
CA MET A 1 -14.03 -1.12 -1.25
C MET A 1 -13.23 -0.33 -2.28
N PHE A 2 -12.01 0.10 -1.95
CA PHE A 2 -11.19 0.88 -2.89
C PHE A 2 -10.23 -0.06 -3.60
N GLU A 3 -10.24 -0.04 -4.93
CA GLU A 3 -9.35 -0.84 -5.77
C GLU A 3 -8.24 0.06 -6.33
N ARG A 4 -6.99 -0.25 -6.02
CA ARG A 4 -5.83 0.50 -6.47
C ARG A 4 -4.82 -0.43 -7.11
N TYR A 5 -4.16 0.04 -8.17
CA TYR A 5 -3.05 -0.69 -8.76
C TYR A 5 -1.75 -0.19 -8.17
N ALA A 6 -0.94 -1.10 -7.64
CA ALA A 6 0.44 -0.81 -7.29
C ALA A 6 1.40 -1.62 -8.16
N LYS A 7 2.54 -1.04 -8.48
CA LYS A 7 3.66 -1.75 -9.09
C LYS A 7 4.54 -2.28 -7.97
N CYS A 8 4.76 -3.58 -7.92
CA CYS A 8 5.67 -4.17 -6.95
C CYS A 8 7.08 -3.61 -7.18
N PRO A 9 7.73 -3.02 -6.17
CA PRO A 9 9.07 -2.44 -6.34
C PRO A 9 10.16 -3.52 -6.47
N VAL A 10 9.85 -4.78 -6.17
CA VAL A 10 10.77 -5.93 -6.28
C VAL A 10 10.72 -6.54 -7.68
N CYS A 11 9.57 -7.06 -8.11
CA CYS A 11 9.43 -7.77 -9.40
C CYS A 11 8.84 -6.92 -10.54
N GLN A 12 8.50 -5.66 -10.28
CA GLN A 12 7.90 -4.74 -11.24
C GLN A 12 6.53 -5.15 -11.82
N LYS A 13 5.93 -6.24 -11.34
CA LYS A 13 4.58 -6.66 -11.72
C LYS A 13 3.53 -5.73 -11.09
N ARG A 14 2.40 -5.56 -11.79
CA ARG A 14 1.24 -4.84 -11.26
C ARG A 14 0.43 -5.77 -10.36
N THR A 15 -0.02 -5.26 -9.23
CA THR A 15 -0.89 -5.96 -8.29
C THR A 15 -2.12 -5.12 -7.99
N LEU A 16 -3.26 -5.80 -7.89
CA LEU A 16 -4.52 -5.17 -7.49
C LEU A 16 -4.62 -5.17 -5.97
N LEU A 17 -4.59 -3.98 -5.40
CA LEU A 17 -4.76 -3.73 -3.98
C LEU A 17 -6.22 -3.45 -3.69
N ARG A 18 -6.80 -4.28 -2.83
CA ARG A 18 -8.14 -4.07 -2.30
C ARG A 18 -8.00 -3.43 -0.93
N VAL A 19 -8.07 -2.10 -0.88
CA VAL A 19 -8.00 -1.35 0.38
C VAL A 19 -9.40 -1.37 1.03
N PRO A 20 -9.54 -2.01 2.21
CA PRO A 20 -10.80 -1.97 2.94
C PRO A 20 -11.03 -0.55 3.49
N PRO A 21 -12.26 -0.01 3.42
CA PRO A 21 -12.55 1.31 3.99
C PRO A 21 -12.29 1.37 5.50
N ASP A 22 -12.36 0.23 6.19
CA ASP A 22 -12.09 0.12 7.63
C ASP A 22 -10.63 0.44 8.00
N VAL A 23 -9.68 0.15 7.08
CA VAL A 23 -8.26 0.43 7.29
C VAL A 23 -7.99 1.92 7.40
N LEU A 24 -8.70 2.73 6.60
CA LEU A 24 -8.60 4.19 6.66
C LEU A 24 -9.31 4.77 7.89
N LYS A 25 -10.39 4.14 8.36
CA LYS A 25 -11.06 4.55 9.61
C LYS A 25 -10.18 4.36 10.84
N LYS A 26 -9.27 3.38 10.80
CA LYS A 26 -8.28 3.13 11.86
C LYS A 26 -7.06 4.03 11.77
N ALA A 27 -6.85 4.74 10.67
CA ALA A 27 -5.72 5.63 10.50
C ALA A 27 -5.91 6.90 11.35
N SER A 28 -5.04 7.10 12.35
CA SER A 28 -5.04 8.32 13.17
C SER A 28 -4.37 9.51 12.47
N ARG A 29 -3.54 9.26 11.46
CA ARG A 29 -2.82 10.28 10.67
C ARG A 29 -2.56 9.79 9.26
N PHE A 30 -2.39 10.75 8.35
CA PHE A 30 -2.02 10.51 6.94
C PHE A 30 -0.67 11.18 6.63
N PRO A 31 0.16 10.60 5.75
CA PRO A 31 -0.07 9.35 5.01
C PRO A 31 -0.06 8.11 5.91
N TYR A 32 -0.96 7.16 5.63
CA TYR A 32 -1.10 5.92 6.37
C TYR A 32 -0.40 4.77 5.63
N THR A 33 0.62 4.21 6.27
CA THR A 33 1.42 3.14 5.68
C THR A 33 0.73 1.79 5.85
N VAL A 34 0.54 1.06 4.76
CA VAL A 34 0.01 -0.31 4.78
C VAL A 34 0.98 -1.29 4.14
N LYS A 35 1.10 -2.46 4.76
CA LYS A 35 1.90 -3.57 4.23
C LYS A 35 1.10 -4.31 3.16
N VAL A 36 1.66 -4.39 1.98
CA VAL A 36 1.15 -5.17 0.86
C VAL A 36 1.94 -6.46 0.77
N LYS A 37 1.24 -7.59 0.71
CA LYS A 37 1.82 -8.88 0.35
C LYS A 37 1.55 -9.16 -1.13
N HIS A 38 2.59 -9.37 -1.91
CA HIS A 38 2.53 -9.69 -3.34
C HIS A 38 3.35 -10.94 -3.63
N GLU A 39 2.68 -12.08 -3.82
CA GLU A 39 3.33 -13.39 -3.98
C GLU A 39 4.30 -13.67 -2.81
N GLU A 40 5.60 -13.79 -3.09
CA GLU A 40 6.68 -13.96 -2.12
C GLU A 40 7.31 -12.64 -1.66
N HIS A 41 6.93 -11.52 -2.28
CA HIS A 41 7.38 -10.19 -1.90
C HIS A 41 6.41 -9.54 -0.92
N HIS A 42 6.94 -8.62 -0.13
CA HIS A 42 6.11 -7.63 0.54
C HIS A 42 6.70 -6.26 0.27
N PHE A 43 5.85 -5.24 0.30
CA PHE A 43 6.27 -3.85 0.19
C PHE A 43 5.27 -3.00 0.95
N TYR A 44 5.62 -1.73 1.20
CA TYR A 44 4.74 -0.82 1.89
C TYR A 44 4.23 0.23 0.93
N ILE A 45 3.00 0.68 1.13
CA ILE A 45 2.44 1.80 0.39
C ILE A 45 1.89 2.81 1.38
N ASN A 46 1.99 4.08 1.03
CA ASN A 46 1.38 5.16 1.77
C ASN A 46 0.05 5.51 1.11
N LEU A 47 -1.00 5.58 1.93
CA LEU A 47 -2.36 5.94 1.51
C LEU A 47 -2.74 7.30 2.08
N ASP A 48 -3.43 8.13 1.29
CA ASP A 48 -4.08 9.35 1.79
C ASP A 48 -5.48 9.05 2.37
N SER A 49 -6.19 10.09 2.84
CA SER A 49 -7.54 9.98 3.38
C SER A 49 -8.58 9.44 2.39
N GLN A 50 -8.32 9.55 1.09
CA GLN A 50 -9.13 9.03 -0.01
C GLN A 50 -8.61 7.70 -0.59
N ALA A 51 -7.75 6.98 0.12
CA ALA A 51 -7.17 5.70 -0.31
C ALA A 51 -6.30 5.78 -1.58
N TRP A 52 -5.82 6.96 -1.98
CA TRP A 52 -4.85 7.08 -3.08
C TRP A 52 -3.46 6.72 -2.59
N ILE A 53 -2.74 6.01 -3.45
CA ILE A 53 -1.35 5.66 -3.21
C ILE A 53 -0.53 6.92 -3.42
N THR A 54 0.03 7.46 -2.36
CA THR A 54 0.91 8.63 -2.41
C THR A 54 2.36 8.24 -2.64
N ASP A 55 2.77 7.08 -2.12
CA ASP A 55 4.13 6.58 -2.21
C ASP A 55 4.19 5.04 -2.12
N ILE A 56 5.20 4.43 -2.74
CA ILE A 56 5.46 2.99 -2.72
C ILE A 56 6.88 2.79 -2.18
N LEU A 57 6.96 2.21 -0.99
CA LEU A 57 8.20 1.98 -0.26
C LEU A 57 8.71 0.56 -0.52
N HIS A 58 10.02 0.43 -0.76
CA HIS A 58 10.68 -0.86 -0.88
C HIS A 58 10.69 -1.56 0.48
N PRO A 59 10.52 -2.90 0.56
CA PRO A 59 10.68 -3.64 1.82
C PRO A 59 12.01 -3.39 2.53
N ASP A 60 13.07 -3.11 1.76
CA ASP A 60 14.41 -2.84 2.29
C ASP A 60 14.55 -1.43 2.91
N SER A 61 13.59 -0.54 2.68
CA SER A 61 13.62 0.85 3.14
C SER A 61 12.94 1.08 4.49
N VAL A 62 12.54 0.02 5.19
CA VAL A 62 11.91 0.09 6.52
C VAL A 62 12.81 -0.64 7.52
N GLU A 63 13.84 0.08 7.97
CA GLU A 63 14.72 -0.29 9.09
C GLU A 63 14.03 -0.08 10.45
#